data_AF-A0AAT9HS78-F1
#
_entry.id   AF-A0AAT9HS78-F1
#
_cell.length_a   1.000
_cell.length_b   1.000
_cell.length_c   1.000
_cell.angle_alpha   90.00
_cell.angle_beta   90.00
_cell.angle_gamma   90.00
#
_symmetry.space_group_name_H-M   'P 1'
#
loop_
_entity.id
_entity.type
_entity.pdbx_description
1 polymer ?
#
loop_
_entity_poly.entity_id
_entity_poly.type
_entity_poly.pdbx_seq_one_letter_code
_entity_poly.pdbx_strand_id
1 'polypeptide(L)' 'MIMVTHHVEEIAPGFTHVLMIRQGKVLAAGPLELELTSRNLSLCFGLPLVVEQVGDRFTAQGLPIS' A
#
# COMPACT_ATOMS: atom_id res chain seq x y z
N MET A 1 -15.65 8.64 -2.91
CA MET A 1 -15.78 7.38 -2.14
C MET A 1 -14.50 7.17 -1.35
N ILE A 2 -14.56 6.60 -0.14
CA ILE A 2 -13.38 6.22 0.65
C ILE A 2 -13.53 4.74 1.01
N MET A 3 -12.46 3.96 0.79
CA MET A 3 -12.33 2.57 1.19
C MET A 3 -11.15 2.45 2.14
N VAL A 4 -11.31 1.68 3.20
CA VAL A 4 -10.25 1.43 4.18
C VAL A 4 -9.94 -0.06 4.14
N THR A 5 -8.69 -0.40 3.88
CA THR A 5 -8.23 -1.78 3.83
C THR A 5 -6.81 -1.89 4.40
N HIS A 6 -6.46 -3.11 4.80
CA HIS A 6 -5.10 -3.52 5.16
C HIS A 6 -4.50 -4.49 4.13
N HIS A 7 -5.25 -4.85 3.09
CA HIS A 7 -4.82 -5.72 2.00
C HIS A 7 -4.88 -4.93 0.69
N VAL A 8 -3.74 -4.78 0.01
CA VAL A 8 -3.68 -4.03 -1.25
C VAL A 8 -4.47 -4.72 -2.37
N GLU A 9 -4.70 -6.02 -2.23
CA GLU A 9 -5.47 -6.88 -3.14
C GLU A 9 -6.95 -6.49 -3.21
N GLU A 10 -7.46 -5.83 -2.17
CA GLU A 10 -8.85 -5.35 -2.08
C GLU A 10 -9.07 -4.03 -2.82
N ILE A 11 -8.00 -3.34 -3.24
CA ILE A 11 -8.11 -2.09 -4.00
C ILE A 11 -8.76 -2.40 -5.34
N ALA A 12 -10.00 -1.92 -5.52
CA ALA A 12 -10.72 -2.08 -6.77
C ALA A 12 -10.14 -1.16 -7.86
N PRO A 13 -10.31 -1.51 -9.15
CA PRO A 13 -9.97 -0.60 -10.25
C PRO A 13 -10.73 0.73 -10.11
N GLY A 14 -10.07 1.85 -10.44
CA GLY A 14 -10.65 3.19 -10.42
C GLY A 14 -10.32 4.02 -9.16
N PHE A 15 -9.68 3.45 -8.14
CA PHE A 15 -9.05 4.25 -7.09
C PHE A 15 -7.77 4.90 -7.63
N THR A 16 -7.68 6.23 -7.51
CA THR A 16 -6.56 7.02 -8.05
C THR A 16 -5.61 7.55 -6.99
N HIS A 17 -6.04 7.56 -5.72
CA HIS A 17 -5.29 8.13 -4.61
C HIS A 17 -5.28 7.17 -3.43
N VAL A 18 -4.21 7.22 -2.63
CA VAL A 18 -4.04 6.46 -1.40
C VAL A 18 -3.69 7.38 -0.25
N LEU A 19 -4.14 7.01 0.95
CA LEU A 19 -3.75 7.60 2.22
C LEU A 19 -3.26 6.48 3.13
N MET A 20 -1.97 6.51 3.50
CA MET A 20 -1.39 5.58 4.45
C MET A 20 -1.26 6.22 5.82
N ILE A 21 -1.73 5.51 6.85
CA ILE A 21 -1.73 5.99 8.23
C ILE A 21 -1.00 4.98 9.11
N ARG A 22 -0.06 5.47 9.91
CA ARG A 22 0.61 4.69 10.96
C ARG A 22 0.62 5.50 12.26
N GLN A 23 0.26 4.86 13.37
CA GLN A 23 0.23 5.50 14.69
C GLN A 23 -0.58 6.81 14.72
N GLY A 24 -1.71 6.84 14.01
CA GLY A 24 -2.59 8.02 13.95
C GLY A 24 -2.02 9.20 13.15
N LYS A 25 -0.91 9.02 12.43
CA LYS A 25 -0.29 10.05 11.59
C LYS A 25 -0.30 9.63 10.12
N VAL A 26 -0.43 10.62 9.25
CA VAL A 26 -0.26 10.43 7.81
C VAL A 26 1.19 10.10 7.53
N LEU A 27 1.42 8.94 6.93
CA LEU A 27 2.74 8.51 6.47
C LEU A 27 2.98 8.99 5.02
N ALA A 28 1.99 8.77 4.16
CA ALA A 28 2.03 9.06 2.74
C ALA A 28 0.61 9.36 2.24
N ALA A 29 0.46 10.31 1.32
CA ALA A 29 -0.82 10.66 0.73
C ALA A 29 -0.63 11.25 -0.67
N GLY A 30 -1.35 10.72 -1.66
CA GLY A 30 -1.16 11.16 -3.04
C GLY A 30 -1.65 10.13 -4.07
N PRO A 31 -1.24 10.31 -5.34
CA PRO A 31 -1.57 9.37 -6.41
C PRO A 31 -1.10 7.96 -6.07
N LEU A 32 -1.95 6.98 -6.35
CA LEU A 32 -1.73 5.60 -5.95
C LEU A 32 -0.42 5.03 -6.52
N GLU A 33 -0.15 5.29 -7.79
CA GLU A 33 1.07 4.84 -8.50
C GLU A 33 2.37 5.45 -7.93
N LEU A 34 2.29 6.60 -7.27
CA LEU A 34 3.46 7.28 -6.69
C LEU A 34 3.67 6.88 -5.23
N GLU A 35 2.58 6.70 -4.49
CA GLU A 35 2.65 6.51 -3.04
C GLU A 35 2.61 5.04 -2.64
N LEU A 36 1.88 4.17 -3.36
CA LEU A 36 1.75 2.74 -3.05
C LEU A 36 3.00 1.97 -3.49
N THR A 37 4.10 2.19 -2.77
CA THR A 37 5.40 1.59 -3.03
C THR A 37 5.78 0.58 -1.93
N SER A 38 6.64 -0.39 -2.27
CA SER A 38 7.22 -1.34 -1.30
C SER A 38 7.83 -0.63 -0.08
N ARG A 39 8.49 0.53 -0.31
CA ARG A 39 9.08 1.34 0.76
C ARG A 39 8.01 1.90 1.70
N ASN A 40 7.02 2.60 1.17
CA ASN A 40 5.98 3.22 1.98
C ASN A 40 5.12 2.18 2.69
N LEU A 41 4.77 1.09 2.00
CA LEU A 41 4.01 -0.01 2.59
C LEU A 41 4.79 -0.71 3.71
N SER A 42 6.08 -0.99 3.49
CA SER A 42 6.96 -1.55 4.54
C SER A 42 7.02 -0.63 5.76
N LEU A 43 7.15 0.68 5.55
CA LEU A 43 7.12 1.66 6.62
C LEU A 43 5.75 1.76 7.30
N CYS A 44 4.65 1.55 6.59
CA CYS A 44 3.30 1.57 7.15
C CYS A 44 3.04 0.35 8.06
N PHE A 45 3.45 -0.83 7.61
CA PHE A 45 3.25 -2.09 8.33
C PHE A 45 4.33 -2.40 9.37
N GLY A 46 5.53 -1.81 9.23
CA GLY A 46 6.64 -2.05 10.13
C GLY A 46 7.37 -3.36 9.91
N LEU A 47 7.24 -3.97 8.72
CA LEU A 47 8.01 -5.13 8.29
C LEU A 47 8.42 -5.01 6.81
N PRO A 48 9.47 -5.71 6.36
CA PRO A 48 9.86 -5.71 4.95
C PRO A 48 8.79 -6.34 4.06
N LEU A 49 8.26 -5.54 3.13
CA LEU A 49 7.26 -5.94 2.15
C LEU A 49 7.75 -5.62 0.73
N VAL A 50 7.38 -6.48 -0.21
CA VAL A 50 7.42 -6.19 -1.64
C VAL A 50 5.99 -6.03 -2.11
N VAL A 51 5.71 -4.90 -2.77
CA VAL A 51 4.46 -4.66 -3.49
C VAL A 51 4.72 -4.78 -4.99
N GLU A 52 3.83 -5.46 -5.68
CA GLU A 52 3.84 -5.56 -7.14
C GLU A 52 2.46 -5.21 -7.68
N GLN A 53 2.44 -4.75 -8.92
CA GLN A 53 1.21 -4.49 -9.66
C GLN A 53 1.22 -5.34 -10.94
N VAL A 54 0.16 -6.13 -11.12
CA VAL A 54 -0.08 -6.93 -12.33
C VAL A 54 -1.42 -6.51 -12.92
N GLY A 55 -1.37 -5.73 -14.01
CA GLY A 55 -2.56 -5.06 -14.54
C GLY A 55 -3.15 -4.09 -13.51
N ASP A 56 -4.43 -4.29 -13.17
CA ASP A 56 -5.13 -3.44 -12.19
C ASP A 56 -5.11 -4.02 -10.76
N ARG A 57 -4.29 -5.04 -10.50
CA ARG A 57 -4.23 -5.73 -9.21
C ARG A 57 -2.90 -5.51 -8.53
N PHE A 58 -2.96 -5.16 -7.24
CA PHE A 58 -1.79 -5.10 -6.37
C PHE A 58 -1.67 -6.39 -5.55
N THR A 59 -0.43 -6.80 -5.29
CA THR A 59 -0.09 -7.88 -4.37
C THR A 59 0.97 -7.39 -3.39
N ALA A 60 0.88 -7.82 -2.13
CA ALA A 60 1.91 -7.56 -1.13
C ALA A 60 2.44 -8.86 -0.53
N GLN A 61 3.76 -9.02 -0.49
CA GLN A 61 4.43 -10.20 0.07
C GLN A 61 5.47 -9.79 1.12
N GLY A 62 5.47 -10.48 2.25
CA GLY A 62 6.51 -10.33 3.26
C GLY A 62 7.82 -10.97 2.80
N LEU A 63 8.92 -10.25 2.96
CA LEU A 63 10.23 -10.83 2.71
C LEU A 63 10.66 -11.73 3.88
N PRO A 64 11.36 -12.85 3.59
CA PRO A 64 11.94 -13.67 4.64
C PRO A 64 12.89 -12.83 5.50
N ILE A 65 12.75 -12.95 6.81
CA ILE A 65 13.67 -12.34 7.76
C ILE A 65 14.83 -13.32 7.93
N SER A 66 15.99 -13.00 7.34
CA SER A 66 17.23 -13.77 7.49
C SER A 66 17.90 -13.51 8.83
#